data_AF-A0A6A6KVH7-F1
#
_entry.id   AF-A0A6A6KVH7-F1
#
_cell.length_a   1.000
_cell.length_b   1.000
_cell.length_c   1.000
_cell.angle_alpha   90.00
_cell.angle_beta   90.00
_cell.angle_gamma   90.00
#
_symmetry.space_group_name_H-M   'P 1'
#
loop_
_entity.id
_entity.type
_entity.pdbx_description
1 polymer ?
#
loop_
_entity_poly.entity_id
_entity_poly.type
_entity_poly.pdbx_seq_one_letter_code
_entity_poly.pdbx_strand_id
1 'polypeptide(L)'
;MLELGLSHVADSFVGDEENRGISGGERKRVSIGVDVIHDPPILLLDEPTSGLDSTSALQVIYRTKQLFLARTMQALVGGFGLGSVYMKVRKDEGGVAERLGLFAFSLSFLLSSTVEALPIYLQERRVLMKEASRGAYRISSYMIANTIIFLPFLFAVALLFSVPVYWLVGLNPSFSAFTFFTFVVWIIVLMASSLVLFLSAISPDFISGNSLICTVLGAFFLFSGYFIPKDSIPNIGYSCTMYLSTGIHWIHFLQMSIGVQEVNVSIGMVKIILSVCLLEMMC
;
A
#
# COMPACT_ATOMS: atom_id res chain seq x y z
N MET A 1 -14.53 -32.79 16.01
CA MET A 1 -14.42 -33.49 14.70
C MET A 1 -15.34 -34.70 14.57
N LEU A 2 -15.43 -35.58 15.56
CA LEU A 2 -16.26 -36.80 15.48
C LEU A 2 -17.77 -36.48 15.38
N GLU A 3 -18.23 -35.42 16.06
CA GLU A 3 -19.62 -34.95 16.00
C GLU A 3 -20.02 -34.31 14.66
N LEU A 4 -19.06 -33.89 13.83
CA LEU A 4 -19.30 -33.23 12.54
C LEU A 4 -19.22 -34.18 11.34
N GLY A 5 -18.89 -35.46 11.56
CA GLY A 5 -18.79 -36.47 10.48
C GLY A 5 -17.75 -36.12 9.42
N LEU A 6 -16.58 -35.60 9.84
CA LEU A 6 -15.49 -35.15 8.96
C LEU A 6 -14.19 -35.95 9.15
N SER A 7 -14.20 -37.01 9.97
CA SER A 7 -13.01 -37.82 10.25
C SER A 7 -12.44 -38.52 9.01
N HIS A 8 -13.27 -38.82 7.99
CA HIS A 8 -12.81 -39.45 6.75
C HIS A 8 -12.12 -38.49 5.76
N VAL A 9 -12.19 -37.18 6.03
CA VAL A 9 -11.63 -36.11 5.17
C VAL A 9 -10.67 -35.19 5.93
N ALA A 10 -10.23 -35.59 7.13
CA ALA A 10 -9.39 -34.77 8.01
C ALA A 10 -8.05 -34.35 7.37
N ASP A 11 -7.40 -35.26 6.63
CA ASP A 11 -6.11 -35.00 5.96
C ASP A 11 -6.26 -34.60 4.48
N SER A 12 -7.51 -34.38 4.03
CA SER A 12 -7.78 -34.04 2.63
C SER A 12 -7.72 -32.53 2.40
N PHE A 13 -7.18 -32.13 1.24
CA PHE A 13 -7.13 -30.72 0.87
C PHE A 13 -8.55 -30.19 0.63
N VAL A 14 -8.89 -29.06 1.26
CA VAL A 14 -10.24 -28.44 1.16
C VAL A 14 -10.60 -28.09 -0.29
N GLY A 15 -9.60 -27.78 -1.12
CA GLY A 15 -9.79 -27.50 -2.54
C GLY A 15 -10.21 -26.06 -2.84
N ASP A 16 -9.87 -25.63 -4.03
CA ASP A 16 -10.22 -24.34 -4.65
C ASP A 16 -11.17 -24.59 -5.84
N GLU A 17 -11.71 -23.55 -6.49
CA GLU A 17 -12.47 -23.72 -7.74
C GLU A 17 -11.63 -24.37 -8.86
N GLU A 18 -10.32 -24.10 -8.88
CA GLU A 18 -9.39 -24.71 -9.84
C GLU A 18 -8.95 -26.13 -9.45
N ASN A 19 -8.93 -26.46 -8.15
CA ASN A 19 -8.45 -27.76 -7.63
C ASN A 19 -9.52 -28.41 -6.76
N ARG A 20 -10.20 -29.43 -7.31
CA ARG A 20 -11.24 -30.21 -6.61
C ARG A 20 -10.71 -30.79 -5.29
N GLY A 21 -11.25 -30.33 -4.17
CA GLY A 21 -11.02 -30.87 -2.83
C GLY A 21 -12.32 -31.45 -2.23
N ILE A 22 -12.62 -31.11 -0.98
CA ILE A 22 -13.80 -31.61 -0.26
C ILE A 22 -15.12 -31.12 -0.86
N SER A 23 -16.18 -31.92 -0.71
CA SER A 23 -17.52 -31.58 -1.21
C SER A 23 -18.06 -30.30 -0.55
N GLY A 24 -18.97 -29.59 -1.22
CA GLY A 24 -19.58 -28.36 -0.67
C GLY A 24 -20.29 -28.59 0.67
N GLY A 25 -20.89 -29.76 0.87
CA GLY A 25 -21.52 -30.15 2.14
C GLY A 25 -20.50 -30.40 3.27
N GLU A 26 -19.34 -30.99 2.96
CA GLU A 26 -18.24 -31.16 3.92
C GLU A 26 -17.62 -29.82 4.29
N ARG A 27 -17.40 -28.93 3.31
CA ARG A 27 -16.89 -27.58 3.51
C ARG A 27 -17.76 -26.74 4.46
N LYS A 28 -19.08 -26.88 4.33
CA LYS A 28 -20.05 -26.28 5.24
C LYS A 28 -19.93 -26.82 6.67
N ARG A 29 -19.77 -28.14 6.85
CA ARG A 29 -19.56 -28.74 8.18
C ARG A 29 -18.22 -28.31 8.79
N VAL A 30 -17.17 -28.11 7.97
CA VAL A 30 -15.88 -27.57 8.42
C VAL A 30 -16.04 -26.14 8.93
N SER A 31 -16.72 -25.26 8.19
CA SER A 31 -17.00 -23.87 8.60
C SER A 31 -17.77 -23.81 9.92
N ILE A 32 -18.81 -24.64 10.09
CA ILE A 32 -19.53 -24.76 11.37
C ILE A 32 -18.60 -25.27 12.48
N GLY A 33 -17.73 -26.24 12.17
CA GLY A 33 -16.76 -26.76 13.13
C GLY A 33 -15.76 -25.73 13.64
N VAL A 34 -15.35 -24.78 12.79
CA VAL A 34 -14.49 -23.65 13.18
C VAL A 34 -15.23 -22.76 14.19
N ASP A 35 -16.50 -22.44 13.94
CA ASP A 35 -17.30 -21.62 14.87
C ASP A 35 -17.57 -22.36 16.20
N VAL A 36 -17.70 -23.69 16.19
CA VAL A 36 -17.94 -24.52 17.39
C VAL A 36 -16.70 -24.70 18.27
N ILE A 37 -15.47 -24.63 17.71
CA ILE A 37 -14.21 -24.76 18.48
C ILE A 37 -14.07 -23.64 19.52
N HIS A 38 -14.70 -22.48 19.30
CA HIS A 38 -14.68 -21.35 20.23
C HIS A 38 -15.63 -21.51 21.44
N ASP A 39 -16.36 -22.63 21.52
CA ASP A 39 -17.33 -22.96 22.57
C ASP A 39 -18.29 -21.80 22.92
N PRO A 40 -18.98 -21.19 21.93
CA PRO A 40 -19.84 -20.05 22.19
C PRO A 40 -21.10 -20.49 22.96
N PRO A 41 -21.55 -19.74 23.99
CA PRO A 41 -22.76 -20.08 24.76
C PRO A 41 -24.05 -20.03 23.93
N ILE A 42 -24.05 -19.26 22.82
CA ILE A 42 -25.13 -19.18 21.85
C ILE A 42 -24.50 -19.08 20.46
N LEU A 43 -24.77 -20.04 19.58
CA LEU A 43 -24.33 -20.05 18.18
C LEU A 43 -25.47 -19.59 17.26
N LEU A 44 -25.39 -18.37 16.75
CA LEU A 44 -26.33 -17.84 15.76
C LEU A 44 -25.76 -18.06 14.35
N LEU A 45 -26.38 -18.97 13.60
CA LEU A 45 -26.02 -19.25 12.21
C LEU A 45 -26.94 -18.45 11.29
N ASP A 46 -26.46 -17.29 10.83
CA ASP A 46 -27.17 -16.53 9.80
C ASP A 46 -26.92 -17.20 8.43
N GLU A 47 -28.00 -17.63 7.78
CA GLU A 47 -28.04 -18.37 6.50
C GLU A 47 -27.00 -19.52 6.33
N PRO A 48 -27.12 -20.63 7.07
CA PRO A 48 -26.19 -21.75 6.95
C PRO A 48 -26.21 -22.39 5.55
N THR A 49 -27.22 -22.15 4.72
CA THR A 49 -27.35 -22.70 3.36
C THR A 49 -26.50 -21.99 2.31
N SER A 50 -25.94 -20.81 2.58
CA SER A 50 -25.08 -20.14 1.60
C SER A 50 -23.64 -20.64 1.73
N GLY A 51 -23.05 -21.15 0.65
CA GLY A 51 -21.63 -21.55 0.59
C GLY A 51 -20.67 -20.35 0.59
N LEU A 52 -21.08 -19.23 1.18
CA LEU A 52 -20.54 -17.89 0.92
C LEU A 52 -19.23 -17.60 1.68
N ASP A 53 -18.97 -18.30 2.79
CA ASP A 53 -17.79 -18.04 3.62
C ASP A 53 -16.50 -18.51 2.92
N SER A 54 -16.53 -19.69 2.29
CA SER A 54 -15.39 -20.21 1.54
C SER A 54 -15.12 -19.45 0.24
N THR A 55 -16.18 -19.05 -0.48
CA THR A 55 -16.03 -18.25 -1.70
C THR A 55 -15.54 -16.84 -1.38
N SER A 56 -15.97 -16.25 -0.27
CA SER A 56 -15.48 -14.93 0.18
C SER A 56 -14.01 -14.97 0.56
N ALA A 57 -13.57 -16.01 1.28
CA ALA A 57 -12.16 -16.20 1.63
C ALA A 57 -11.27 -16.40 0.39
N LEU A 58 -11.71 -17.21 -0.58
CA LEU A 58 -11.01 -17.40 -1.85
C LEU A 58 -10.93 -16.11 -2.67
N GLN A 59 -12.03 -15.35 -2.69
CA GLN A 59 -12.07 -14.07 -3.39
C GLN A 59 -11.03 -13.10 -2.81
N VAL A 60 -10.83 -13.05 -1.49
CA VAL A 60 -9.76 -12.23 -0.87
C VAL A 60 -8.39 -12.67 -1.37
N ILE A 61 -8.05 -13.96 -1.29
CA ILE A 61 -6.73 -14.48 -1.73
C ILE A 61 -6.44 -14.18 -3.19
N TYR A 62 -7.42 -14.40 -4.08
CA TYR A 62 -7.26 -14.13 -5.51
C TYR A 62 -7.04 -12.64 -5.78
N ARG A 63 -7.78 -11.77 -5.07
CA ARG A 63 -7.64 -10.32 -5.19
C ARG A 63 -6.30 -9.82 -4.68
N THR A 64 -5.78 -10.36 -3.57
CA THR A 64 -4.44 -10.03 -3.07
C THR A 64 -3.36 -10.40 -4.10
N LYS A 65 -3.46 -11.57 -4.75
CA LYS A 65 -2.56 -11.93 -5.87
C LYS A 65 -2.66 -10.97 -7.05
N GLN A 66 -3.89 -10.59 -7.43
CA GLN A 66 -4.11 -9.62 -8.49
C GLN A 66 -3.49 -8.25 -8.16
N LEU A 67 -3.60 -7.78 -6.93
CA LEU A 67 -2.98 -6.53 -6.48
C LEU A 67 -1.46 -6.56 -6.60
N PHE A 68 -0.85 -7.67 -6.18
CA PHE A 68 0.60 -7.85 -6.29
C PHE A 68 1.07 -7.85 -7.73
N LEU A 69 0.35 -8.54 -8.62
CA LEU A 69 0.65 -8.56 -10.04
C LEU A 69 0.47 -7.16 -10.66
N ALA A 70 -0.63 -6.47 -10.35
CA ALA A 70 -0.91 -5.14 -10.86
C ALA A 70 0.18 -4.14 -10.46
N ARG A 71 0.56 -4.10 -9.17
CA ARG A 71 1.64 -3.24 -8.67
C ARG A 71 2.99 -3.53 -9.33
N THR A 72 3.29 -4.82 -9.56
CA THR A 72 4.54 -5.23 -10.25
C THR A 72 4.55 -4.76 -11.70
N MET A 73 3.45 -4.98 -12.42
CA MET A 73 3.31 -4.53 -13.82
C MET A 73 3.38 -3.01 -13.95
N GLN A 74 2.71 -2.28 -13.04
CA GLN A 74 2.77 -0.82 -13.00
C GLN A 74 4.17 -0.30 -12.70
N ALA A 75 4.89 -0.88 -11.74
CA ALA A 75 6.26 -0.48 -11.43
C ALA A 75 7.19 -0.64 -12.63
N LEU A 76 7.06 -1.74 -13.38
CA LEU A 76 7.82 -1.97 -14.61
C LEU A 76 7.44 -0.95 -15.69
N VAL A 77 6.15 -0.84 -16.02
CA VAL A 77 5.68 0.06 -17.09
C VAL A 77 5.99 1.51 -16.76
N GLY A 78 5.73 1.94 -15.53
CA GLY A 78 6.04 3.29 -15.06
C GLY A 78 7.52 3.57 -14.99
N GLY A 79 8.33 2.61 -14.52
CA GLY A 79 9.76 2.75 -14.38
C GLY A 79 10.48 2.86 -15.73
N PHE A 80 10.18 1.96 -16.67
CA PHE A 80 10.70 2.03 -18.04
C PHE A 80 10.12 3.22 -18.81
N GLY A 81 8.82 3.51 -18.65
CA GLY A 81 8.16 4.65 -19.27
C GLY A 81 8.82 5.97 -18.88
N LEU A 82 8.89 6.27 -17.58
CA LEU A 82 9.54 7.48 -17.09
C LEU A 82 11.03 7.51 -17.41
N GLY A 83 11.74 6.39 -17.26
CA GLY A 83 13.16 6.30 -17.62
C GLY A 83 13.43 6.61 -19.09
N SER A 84 12.54 6.18 -20.00
CA SER A 84 12.67 6.45 -21.44
C SER A 84 12.42 7.91 -21.81
N VAL A 85 11.46 8.57 -21.16
CA VAL A 85 11.11 9.98 -21.41
C VAL A 85 12.24 10.93 -20.96
N TYR A 86 12.91 10.59 -19.85
CA TYR A 86 13.91 11.44 -19.22
C TYR A 86 15.37 10.99 -19.50
N MET A 87 15.61 10.29 -20.61
CA MET A 87 16.95 9.75 -20.94
C MET A 87 18.02 10.82 -21.23
N LYS A 88 17.61 12.04 -21.62
CA LYS A 88 18.51 13.15 -22.01
C LYS A 88 18.33 14.38 -21.12
N VAL A 89 18.23 14.18 -19.80
CA VAL A 89 18.11 15.29 -18.85
C VAL A 89 19.40 16.11 -18.80
N ARG A 90 19.28 17.42 -19.00
CA ARG A 90 20.43 18.32 -18.97
C ARG A 90 20.99 18.44 -17.55
N LYS A 91 22.31 18.52 -17.42
CA LYS A 91 23.00 18.54 -16.11
C LYS A 91 23.40 19.93 -15.62
N ASP A 92 23.13 20.95 -16.41
CA ASP A 92 23.37 22.36 -16.10
C ASP A 92 22.23 22.96 -15.24
N GLU A 93 22.40 24.22 -14.81
CA GLU A 93 21.39 24.97 -14.06
C GLU A 93 20.07 25.10 -14.82
N GLY A 94 20.13 25.10 -16.16
CA GLY A 94 18.95 25.09 -17.02
C GLY A 94 18.19 23.75 -17.08
N GLY A 95 18.76 22.66 -16.56
CA GLY A 95 18.13 21.33 -16.47
C GLY A 95 17.44 21.05 -15.12
N VAL A 96 17.46 21.99 -14.18
CA VAL A 96 16.85 21.82 -12.85
C VAL A 96 15.35 21.57 -12.97
N ALA A 97 14.65 22.28 -13.85
CA ALA A 97 13.22 22.09 -14.08
C ALA A 97 12.87 20.68 -14.61
N GLU A 98 13.69 20.12 -15.50
CA GLU A 98 13.49 18.77 -16.05
C GLU A 98 13.64 17.69 -14.95
N ARG A 99 14.62 17.85 -14.06
CA ARG A 99 14.84 16.96 -12.91
C ARG A 99 13.73 17.06 -11.89
N LEU A 100 13.29 18.28 -11.59
CA LEU A 100 12.14 18.52 -10.73
C LEU A 100 10.87 17.86 -11.29
N GLY A 101 10.67 17.93 -12.60
CA GLY A 101 9.59 17.23 -13.30
C GLY A 101 9.69 15.71 -13.16
N LEU A 102 10.86 15.12 -13.41
CA LEU A 102 11.08 13.68 -13.24
C LEU A 102 10.66 13.20 -11.84
N PHE A 103 11.09 13.93 -10.80
CA PHE A 103 10.69 13.60 -9.45
C PHE A 103 9.19 13.81 -9.28
N ALA A 104 8.64 14.99 -9.54
CA ALA A 104 7.21 15.25 -9.37
C ALA A 104 6.31 14.18 -10.04
N PHE A 105 6.63 13.76 -11.26
CA PHE A 105 5.92 12.68 -11.96
C PHE A 105 6.13 11.30 -11.34
N SER A 106 7.35 10.98 -10.89
CA SER A 106 7.62 9.72 -10.18
C SER A 106 6.80 9.62 -8.89
N LEU A 107 6.71 10.71 -8.11
CA LEU A 107 5.86 10.77 -6.91
C LEU A 107 4.39 10.57 -7.27
N SER A 108 3.85 11.33 -8.24
CA SER A 108 2.46 11.19 -8.65
C SER A 108 2.10 9.80 -9.15
N PHE A 109 3.01 9.18 -9.92
CA PHE A 109 2.83 7.83 -10.40
C PHE A 109 2.78 6.82 -9.24
N LEU A 110 3.74 6.90 -8.31
CA LEU A 110 3.78 6.02 -7.14
C LEU A 110 2.55 6.20 -6.25
N LEU A 111 2.13 7.44 -5.99
CA LEU A 111 0.91 7.75 -5.23
C LEU A 111 -0.34 7.18 -5.91
N SER A 112 -0.49 7.37 -7.22
CA SER A 112 -1.63 6.85 -7.97
C SER A 112 -1.68 5.33 -8.02
N SER A 113 -0.53 4.64 -8.05
CA SER A 113 -0.47 3.18 -8.07
C SER A 113 -1.07 2.52 -6.83
N THR A 114 -1.08 3.22 -5.69
CA THR A 114 -1.64 2.68 -4.44
C THR A 114 -3.17 2.67 -4.39
N VAL A 115 -3.84 3.43 -5.26
CA VAL A 115 -5.31 3.54 -5.32
C VAL A 115 -5.97 2.19 -5.61
N GLU A 116 -5.29 1.31 -6.34
CA GLU A 116 -5.79 -0.03 -6.71
C GLU A 116 -6.02 -0.96 -5.53
N ALA A 117 -5.44 -0.66 -4.36
CA ALA A 117 -5.67 -1.43 -3.14
C ALA A 117 -7.00 -1.09 -2.45
N LEU A 118 -7.62 0.06 -2.75
CA LEU A 118 -8.87 0.51 -2.14
C LEU A 118 -10.00 -0.54 -2.19
N PRO A 119 -10.39 -1.11 -3.36
CA PRO A 119 -11.52 -2.04 -3.42
C PRO A 119 -11.25 -3.31 -2.62
N ILE A 120 -9.97 -3.70 -2.50
CA ILE A 120 -9.53 -4.88 -1.76
C ILE A 120 -9.64 -4.62 -0.26
N TYR A 121 -9.13 -3.48 0.22
CA TYR A 121 -9.27 -3.11 1.64
C TYR A 121 -10.74 -2.93 2.07
N LEU A 122 -11.59 -2.36 1.20
CA LEU A 122 -13.02 -2.25 1.48
C LEU A 122 -13.71 -3.61 1.60
N GLN A 123 -13.29 -4.60 0.81
CA GLN A 123 -13.82 -5.95 0.86
C GLN A 123 -13.27 -6.73 2.07
N GLU A 124 -11.96 -6.69 2.30
CA GLU A 124 -11.29 -7.32 3.45
C GLU A 124 -11.86 -6.83 4.77
N ARG A 125 -12.15 -5.52 4.90
CA ARG A 125 -12.81 -4.95 6.07
C ARG A 125 -14.12 -5.65 6.43
N ARG A 126 -14.94 -6.01 5.44
CA ARG A 126 -16.25 -6.66 5.69
C ARG A 126 -16.06 -8.05 6.27
N VAL A 127 -15.07 -8.79 5.78
CA VAL A 127 -14.70 -10.12 6.29
C VAL A 127 -14.08 -10.01 7.68
N LEU A 128 -13.14 -9.08 7.86
CA LEU A 128 -12.45 -8.82 9.13
C LEU A 128 -13.42 -8.48 10.26
N MET A 129 -14.40 -7.60 10.03
CA MET A 129 -15.38 -7.23 11.06
C MET A 129 -16.27 -8.42 11.45
N LYS A 130 -16.60 -9.29 10.50
CA LYS A 130 -17.36 -10.53 10.74
C LYS A 130 -16.55 -11.49 11.61
N GLU A 131 -15.28 -11.75 11.27
CA GLU A 131 -14.41 -12.68 11.99
C GLU A 131 -14.00 -12.14 13.37
N ALA A 132 -13.78 -10.83 13.49
CA ALA A 132 -13.51 -10.17 14.76
C ALA A 132 -14.72 -10.22 15.72
N SER A 133 -15.95 -10.09 15.21
CA SER A 133 -17.18 -10.19 16.03
C SER A 133 -17.40 -11.59 16.60
N ARG A 134 -16.87 -12.62 15.93
CA ARG A 134 -16.89 -14.02 16.38
C ARG A 134 -15.77 -14.36 17.36
N GLY A 135 -14.89 -13.40 17.68
CA GLY A 135 -13.75 -13.61 18.56
C GLY A 135 -12.66 -14.50 17.95
N ALA A 136 -12.66 -14.72 16.64
CA ALA A 136 -11.67 -15.58 15.97
C ALA A 136 -10.23 -15.05 16.13
N TYR A 137 -10.05 -13.73 16.01
CA TYR A 137 -8.78 -13.06 16.27
C TYR A 137 -8.97 -11.55 16.55
N ARG A 138 -7.95 -10.94 17.18
CA ARG A 138 -7.92 -9.49 17.43
C ARG A 138 -7.54 -8.72 16.17
N ILE A 139 -8.20 -7.58 15.95
CA ILE A 139 -7.94 -6.66 14.83
C ILE A 139 -6.47 -6.24 14.80
N SER A 140 -5.88 -5.89 15.95
CA SER A 140 -4.47 -5.49 16.04
C SER A 140 -3.49 -6.60 15.62
N SER A 141 -3.80 -7.86 15.95
CA SER A 141 -2.98 -9.00 15.54
C SER A 141 -3.00 -9.18 14.03
N TYR A 142 -4.17 -9.01 13.41
CA TYR A 142 -4.32 -9.08 11.96
C TYR A 142 -3.60 -7.92 11.27
N MET A 143 -3.73 -6.68 11.76
CA MET A 143 -3.06 -5.51 11.20
C MET A 143 -1.53 -5.64 11.20
N ILE A 144 -0.94 -6.13 12.30
CA ILE A 144 0.50 -6.34 12.41
C ILE A 144 0.97 -7.44 11.45
N ALA A 145 0.28 -8.57 11.43
CA ALA A 145 0.61 -9.67 10.52
C ALA A 145 0.55 -9.22 9.05
N ASN A 146 -0.50 -8.49 8.69
CA ASN A 146 -0.69 -7.96 7.35
C ASN A 146 0.42 -6.99 6.96
N THR A 147 0.78 -6.07 7.86
CA THR A 147 1.86 -5.10 7.63
C THR A 147 3.21 -5.80 7.38
N ILE A 148 3.54 -6.82 8.17
CA ILE A 148 4.79 -7.57 8.01
C ILE A 148 4.84 -8.29 6.66
N ILE A 149 3.70 -8.80 6.17
CA ILE A 149 3.62 -9.48 4.88
C ILE A 149 3.80 -8.48 3.71
N PHE A 150 3.18 -7.31 3.80
CA PHE A 150 3.24 -6.31 2.73
C PHE A 150 4.58 -5.55 2.65
N LEU A 151 5.28 -5.37 3.77
CA LEU A 151 6.53 -4.61 3.84
C LEU A 151 7.63 -5.06 2.86
N PRO A 152 8.03 -6.35 2.81
CA PRO A 152 9.04 -6.82 1.85
C PRO A 152 8.55 -6.79 0.41
N PHE A 153 7.25 -7.01 0.19
CA PHE A 153 6.66 -6.90 -1.14
C PHE A 153 6.74 -5.46 -1.67
N LEU A 154 6.41 -4.47 -0.84
CA LEU A 154 6.50 -3.07 -1.22
C LEU A 154 7.95 -2.64 -1.49
N PHE A 155 8.91 -3.22 -0.79
CA PHE A 155 10.33 -3.01 -1.08
C PHE A 155 10.73 -3.55 -2.46
N ALA A 156 10.25 -4.74 -2.83
CA ALA A 156 10.50 -5.31 -4.16
C ALA A 156 9.89 -4.44 -5.27
N VAL A 157 8.67 -3.93 -5.10
CA VAL A 157 8.04 -2.98 -6.05
C VAL A 157 8.84 -1.69 -6.16
N ALA A 158 9.32 -1.15 -5.03
CA ALA A 158 10.16 0.05 -5.01
C ALA A 158 11.47 -0.15 -5.79
N LEU A 159 12.12 -1.31 -5.65
CA LEU A 159 13.30 -1.68 -6.42
C LEU A 159 13.01 -1.82 -7.92
N LEU A 160 11.91 -2.48 -8.28
CA LEU A 160 11.52 -2.67 -9.68
C LEU A 160 11.22 -1.34 -10.38
N PHE A 161 10.69 -0.35 -9.66
CA PHE A 161 10.51 0.99 -10.17
C PHE A 161 11.82 1.79 -10.19
N SER A 162 12.62 1.72 -9.13
CA SER A 162 13.80 2.58 -8.96
C SER A 162 14.95 2.23 -9.91
N VAL A 163 15.18 0.94 -10.17
CA VAL A 163 16.26 0.47 -11.06
C VAL A 163 16.16 1.07 -12.47
N PRO A 164 15.07 0.85 -13.24
CA PRO A 164 15.00 1.39 -14.60
C PRO A 164 15.03 2.92 -14.60
N VAL A 165 14.34 3.60 -13.68
CA VAL A 165 14.33 5.07 -13.62
C VAL A 165 15.73 5.62 -13.37
N TYR A 166 16.45 5.09 -12.38
CA TYR A 166 17.74 5.65 -11.98
C TYR A 166 18.82 5.47 -13.06
N TRP A 167 18.89 4.27 -13.64
CA TRP A 167 19.90 3.92 -14.62
C TRP A 167 19.60 4.47 -16.02
N LEU A 168 18.32 4.52 -16.45
CA LEU A 168 17.97 5.09 -17.76
C LEU A 168 18.10 6.61 -17.81
N VAL A 169 17.79 7.31 -16.71
CA VAL A 169 17.96 8.78 -16.62
C VAL A 169 19.43 9.18 -16.54
N GLY A 170 20.31 8.29 -16.07
CA GLY A 170 21.74 8.58 -15.93
C GLY A 170 22.02 9.59 -14.81
N LEU A 171 21.38 9.38 -13.65
CA LEU A 171 21.63 10.10 -12.40
C LEU A 171 23.07 9.82 -11.87
N ASN A 172 23.36 10.17 -10.62
CA ASN A 172 24.69 9.99 -10.04
C ASN A 172 25.10 8.49 -10.04
N PRO A 173 26.26 8.08 -10.57
CA PRO A 173 26.65 6.67 -10.61
C PRO A 173 27.04 6.07 -9.24
N SER A 174 27.05 6.88 -8.17
CA SER A 174 27.38 6.40 -6.82
C SER A 174 26.35 5.41 -6.27
N PHE A 175 26.83 4.27 -5.77
CA PHE A 175 25.99 3.25 -5.13
C PHE A 175 25.23 3.78 -3.90
N SER A 176 25.84 4.71 -3.15
CA SER A 176 25.20 5.35 -1.99
C SER A 176 23.96 6.14 -2.40
N ALA A 177 24.06 6.90 -3.50
CA ALA A 177 22.95 7.70 -4.02
C ALA A 177 21.82 6.83 -4.59
N PHE A 178 22.14 5.69 -5.22
CA PHE A 178 21.14 4.72 -5.68
C PHE A 178 20.37 4.07 -4.52
N THR A 179 21.09 3.63 -3.49
CA THR A 179 20.48 2.98 -2.31
C THR A 179 19.56 3.95 -1.60
N PHE A 180 19.99 5.19 -1.45
CA PHE A 180 19.20 6.26 -0.88
C PHE A 180 17.93 6.55 -1.70
N PHE A 181 18.06 6.69 -3.02
CA PHE A 181 16.90 6.89 -3.90
C PHE A 181 15.86 5.78 -3.75
N THR A 182 16.33 4.52 -3.74
CA THR A 182 15.45 3.35 -3.54
C THR A 182 14.78 3.36 -2.17
N PHE A 183 15.52 3.66 -1.10
CA PHE A 183 14.96 3.76 0.25
C PHE A 183 13.86 4.82 0.33
N VAL A 184 14.09 5.96 -0.29
CA VAL A 184 13.12 7.05 -0.35
C VAL A 184 11.86 6.64 -1.12
N VAL A 185 12.01 5.99 -2.29
CA VAL A 185 10.87 5.45 -3.06
C VAL A 185 10.08 4.44 -2.22
N TRP A 186 10.76 3.58 -1.47
CA TRP A 186 10.11 2.59 -0.61
C TRP A 186 9.28 3.25 0.50
N ILE A 187 9.82 4.27 1.18
CA ILE A 187 9.09 5.03 2.21
C ILE A 187 7.85 5.73 1.62
N ILE A 188 7.93 6.25 0.39
CA ILE A 188 6.78 6.86 -0.29
C ILE A 188 5.67 5.83 -0.50
N VAL A 189 6.02 4.66 -1.04
CA VAL A 189 5.03 3.61 -1.32
C VAL A 189 4.39 3.09 -0.02
N LEU A 190 5.16 3.00 1.06
CA LEU A 190 4.66 2.66 2.39
C LEU A 190 3.67 3.72 2.89
N MET A 191 4.05 4.99 2.88
CA MET A 191 3.19 6.09 3.32
C MET A 191 1.89 6.17 2.48
N ALA A 192 2.00 6.05 1.16
CA ALA A 192 0.85 6.08 0.27
C ALA A 192 -0.12 4.92 0.55
N SER A 193 0.42 3.73 0.82
CA SER A 193 -0.38 2.57 1.20
C SER A 193 -1.11 2.78 2.54
N SER A 194 -0.44 3.37 3.54
CA SER A 194 -1.06 3.71 4.83
C SER A 194 -2.19 4.74 4.68
N LEU A 195 -1.98 5.77 3.85
CA LEU A 195 -3.00 6.77 3.58
C LEU A 195 -4.25 6.16 2.92
N VAL A 196 -4.06 5.28 1.92
CA VAL A 196 -5.18 4.59 1.26
C VAL A 196 -5.92 3.69 2.25
N LEU A 197 -5.20 2.97 3.13
CA LEU A 197 -5.80 2.15 4.18
C LEU A 197 -6.64 3.00 5.14
N PHE A 198 -6.09 4.11 5.63
CA PHE A 198 -6.80 5.05 6.50
C PHE A 198 -8.08 5.61 5.85
N LEU A 199 -7.98 6.08 4.61
CA LEU A 199 -9.13 6.60 3.88
C LEU A 199 -10.16 5.51 3.57
N SER A 200 -9.72 4.26 3.35
CA SER A 200 -10.63 3.12 3.18
C SER A 200 -11.42 2.78 4.45
N ALA A 201 -10.83 3.00 5.63
CA ALA A 201 -11.49 2.79 6.91
C ALA A 201 -12.61 3.82 7.15
N ILE A 202 -12.40 5.07 6.72
CA ILE A 202 -13.38 6.17 6.83
C ILE A 202 -14.49 6.02 5.78
N SER A 203 -14.14 5.62 4.56
CA SER A 203 -15.12 5.54 3.47
C SER A 203 -16.10 4.38 3.63
N PRO A 204 -17.40 4.57 3.35
CA PRO A 204 -18.38 3.48 3.36
C PRO A 204 -18.33 2.62 2.08
N ASP A 205 -17.99 3.25 0.95
CA ASP A 205 -18.06 2.65 -0.38
C ASP A 205 -16.88 3.08 -1.27
N PHE A 206 -16.64 2.29 -2.33
CA PHE A 206 -15.54 2.52 -3.27
C PHE A 206 -15.58 3.89 -3.94
N ILE A 207 -16.76 4.38 -4.34
CA ILE A 207 -16.91 5.67 -5.04
C ILE A 207 -16.48 6.83 -4.12
N SER A 208 -16.94 6.81 -2.87
CA SER A 208 -16.58 7.83 -1.87
C SER A 208 -15.08 7.75 -1.51
N GLY A 209 -14.56 6.54 -1.26
CA GLY A 209 -13.16 6.32 -0.94
C GLY A 209 -12.21 6.78 -2.06
N ASN A 210 -12.51 6.44 -3.32
CA ASN A 210 -11.70 6.85 -4.45
C ASN A 210 -11.70 8.37 -4.63
N SER A 211 -12.86 9.01 -4.45
CA SER A 211 -12.98 10.47 -4.54
C SER A 211 -12.15 11.17 -3.46
N LEU A 212 -12.18 10.66 -2.23
CA LEU A 212 -11.36 11.18 -1.13
C LEU A 212 -9.87 11.01 -1.42
N ILE A 213 -9.45 9.81 -1.86
CA ILE A 213 -8.05 9.54 -2.19
C ILE A 213 -7.59 10.45 -3.32
N CYS A 214 -8.32 10.55 -4.43
CA CYS A 214 -7.94 11.44 -5.54
C CYS A 214 -7.83 12.90 -5.10
N THR A 215 -8.72 13.36 -4.20
CA THR A 215 -8.67 14.73 -3.67
C THR A 215 -7.43 14.96 -2.81
N VAL A 216 -7.13 14.03 -1.91
CA VAL A 216 -5.97 14.12 -1.01
C VAL A 216 -4.65 13.96 -1.79
N LEU A 217 -4.57 13.01 -2.72
CA LEU A 217 -3.41 12.83 -3.59
C LEU A 217 -3.16 14.04 -4.50
N GLY A 218 -4.23 14.63 -5.04
CA GLY A 218 -4.14 15.86 -5.83
C GLY A 218 -3.59 17.03 -5.02
N ALA A 219 -4.02 17.16 -3.75
CA ALA A 219 -3.46 18.16 -2.84
C ALA A 219 -1.97 17.91 -2.58
N PHE A 220 -1.56 16.67 -2.29
CA PHE A 220 -0.14 16.32 -2.10
C PHE A 220 0.70 16.62 -3.33
N PHE A 221 0.18 16.38 -4.54
CA PHE A 221 0.89 16.71 -5.78
C PHE A 221 1.04 18.21 -6.00
N LEU A 222 -0.01 18.99 -5.72
CA LEU A 222 0.04 20.46 -5.82
C LEU A 222 1.10 21.04 -4.86
N PHE A 223 1.08 20.56 -3.62
CA PHE A 223 2.04 20.91 -2.58
C PHE A 223 3.30 20.04 -2.62
N SER A 224 3.73 19.53 -3.78
CA SER A 224 5.00 18.78 -3.89
C SER A 224 6.22 19.69 -3.99
N GLY A 225 6.02 21.00 -4.24
CA GLY A 225 7.11 21.95 -4.50
C GLY A 225 7.48 22.09 -5.98
N TYR A 226 6.85 21.29 -6.86
CA TYR A 226 7.00 21.42 -8.32
C TYR A 226 6.18 22.58 -8.91
N PHE A 227 4.89 22.68 -8.56
CA PHE A 227 4.01 23.74 -9.09
C PHE A 227 4.12 25.07 -8.35
N ILE A 228 4.28 25.01 -7.03
CA ILE A 228 4.34 26.18 -6.17
C ILE A 228 5.64 26.11 -5.37
N PRO A 229 6.59 27.04 -5.57
CA PRO A 229 7.80 27.10 -4.77
C PRO A 229 7.47 27.43 -3.32
N LYS A 230 8.22 26.82 -2.39
CA LYS A 230 7.97 26.90 -0.93
C LYS A 230 7.85 28.33 -0.41
N ASP A 231 8.65 29.25 -0.96
CA ASP A 231 8.72 30.64 -0.50
C ASP A 231 7.48 31.46 -0.87
N SER A 232 6.69 30.98 -1.83
CA SER A 232 5.47 31.65 -2.31
C SER A 232 4.19 31.16 -1.61
N ILE A 233 4.30 30.23 -0.67
CA ILE A 233 3.14 29.67 0.05
C ILE A 233 2.77 30.63 1.21
N PRO A 234 1.55 31.21 1.22
CA PRO A 234 1.14 32.10 2.30
C PRO A 234 1.02 31.35 3.64
N ASN A 235 1.67 31.88 4.69
CA ASN A 235 1.77 31.27 6.03
C ASN A 235 0.44 31.12 6.79
N ILE A 236 -0.66 31.72 6.33
CA ILE A 236 -1.87 31.94 7.14
C ILE A 236 -2.76 30.69 7.35
N GLY A 237 -2.47 29.54 6.72
CA GLY A 237 -3.27 28.32 6.93
C GLY A 237 -2.73 27.03 6.30
N TYR A 238 -1.78 27.11 5.37
CA TYR A 238 -1.24 25.94 4.65
C TYR A 238 -0.08 25.25 5.39
N SER A 239 0.37 25.77 6.54
CA SER A 239 1.46 25.17 7.32
C SER A 239 1.14 23.73 7.74
N CYS A 240 -0.10 23.43 8.15
CA CYS A 240 -0.46 22.07 8.57
C CYS A 240 -0.38 21.07 7.40
N THR A 241 -0.85 21.45 6.22
CA THR A 241 -0.71 20.68 4.97
C THR A 241 0.75 20.57 4.53
N MET A 242 1.58 21.59 4.79
CA MET A 242 3.02 21.60 4.51
C MET A 242 3.80 20.62 5.39
N TYR A 243 3.43 20.49 6.67
CA TYR A 243 4.05 19.53 7.60
C TYR A 243 3.57 18.09 7.35
N LEU A 244 2.32 17.89 6.91
CA LEU A 244 1.81 16.59 6.47
C LEU A 244 2.35 16.17 5.08
N SER A 245 2.70 17.12 4.22
CA SER A 245 3.25 16.84 2.88
C SER A 245 4.71 16.43 2.95
N THR A 246 4.95 15.13 3.06
CA THR A 246 6.23 14.47 2.77
C THR A 246 6.76 14.79 1.36
N GLY A 247 5.90 15.23 0.43
CA GLY A 247 6.25 15.57 -0.95
C GLY A 247 7.21 16.77 -1.10
N ILE A 248 7.07 17.82 -0.28
CA ILE A 248 7.97 19.00 -0.32
C ILE A 248 9.37 18.63 0.16
N HIS A 249 9.42 17.86 1.24
CA HIS A 249 10.69 17.37 1.79
C HIS A 249 11.36 16.41 0.81
N TRP A 250 10.58 15.66 0.03
CA TRP A 250 11.09 14.69 -0.93
C TRP A 250 11.86 15.32 -2.10
N ILE A 251 11.29 16.33 -2.76
CA ILE A 251 11.95 17.04 -3.87
C ILE A 251 13.22 17.76 -3.38
N HIS A 252 13.13 18.42 -2.23
CA HIS A 252 14.27 19.10 -1.61
C HIS A 252 15.39 18.13 -1.22
N PHE A 253 15.05 16.94 -0.70
CA PHE A 253 16.00 15.90 -0.26
C PHE A 253 16.66 15.15 -1.42
N LEU A 254 15.97 15.01 -2.56
CA LEU A 254 16.52 14.48 -3.80
C LEU A 254 17.46 15.47 -4.51
N GLN A 255 17.12 16.76 -4.49
CA GLN A 255 18.03 17.82 -4.95
C GLN A 255 19.32 17.85 -4.11
N MET A 256 19.21 17.61 -2.79
CA MET A 256 20.32 17.45 -1.86
C MET A 256 21.29 16.33 -2.26
N SER A 257 20.75 15.15 -2.57
CA SER A 257 21.53 13.92 -2.77
C SER A 257 22.23 13.85 -4.13
N ILE A 258 21.86 14.74 -5.06
CA ILE A 258 22.48 14.90 -6.38
C ILE A 258 23.54 16.03 -6.36
N GLY A 259 23.79 16.64 -5.20
CA GLY A 259 24.91 17.57 -4.99
C GLY A 259 24.60 19.03 -5.29
N VAL A 260 23.34 19.48 -5.15
CA VAL A 260 22.97 20.87 -5.45
C VAL A 260 22.97 21.80 -4.23
N GLN A 261 22.95 21.29 -2.98
CA GLN A 261 23.25 22.11 -1.78
C GLN A 261 23.45 21.24 -0.52
N GLU A 262 24.52 21.47 0.23
CA GLU A 262 24.74 20.87 1.57
C GLU A 262 23.87 21.57 2.62
N VAL A 263 22.92 20.86 3.22
CA VAL A 263 22.34 21.17 4.54
C VAL A 263 22.06 19.86 5.27
N ASN A 264 22.56 19.83 6.49
CA ASN A 264 22.59 18.72 7.42
C ASN A 264 21.17 18.39 7.92
N VAL A 265 20.52 17.35 7.39
CA VAL A 265 19.29 16.78 7.97
C VAL A 265 19.49 15.29 8.17
N SER A 266 20.35 14.97 9.13
CA SER A 266 20.47 13.61 9.65
C SER A 266 19.51 13.47 10.85
N ILE A 267 18.75 12.38 10.89
CA ILE A 267 18.06 11.81 12.08
C ILE A 267 16.68 12.39 12.45
N GLY A 268 16.38 13.68 12.23
CA GLY A 268 15.09 14.27 12.64
C GLY A 268 13.86 13.78 11.85
N MET A 269 14.01 13.59 10.54
CA MET A 269 12.88 13.34 9.63
C MET A 269 12.45 11.87 9.59
N VAL A 270 13.41 10.94 9.74
CA VAL A 270 13.12 9.50 9.91
C VAL A 270 12.31 9.27 11.19
N LYS A 271 12.56 10.05 12.25
CA LYS A 271 11.74 10.01 13.47
C LYS A 271 10.32 10.52 13.26
N ILE A 272 10.11 11.60 12.50
CA ILE A 272 8.76 12.12 12.23
C ILE A 272 7.99 11.15 11.32
N ILE A 273 8.63 10.57 10.31
CA ILE A 273 8.01 9.61 9.39
C ILE A 273 7.75 8.27 10.09
N LEU A 274 8.69 7.76 10.91
CA LEU A 274 8.40 6.60 11.76
C LEU A 274 7.32 6.91 12.79
N SER A 275 7.29 8.11 13.37
CA SER A 275 6.23 8.50 14.32
C SER A 275 4.87 8.60 13.66
N VAL A 276 4.76 9.11 12.43
CA VAL A 276 3.48 9.14 11.69
C VAL A 276 3.08 7.74 11.24
N CYS A 277 4.01 6.93 10.71
CA CYS A 277 3.74 5.51 10.42
C CYS A 277 3.37 4.71 11.68
N LEU A 278 4.03 4.93 12.82
CA LEU A 278 3.70 4.26 14.09
C LEU A 278 2.37 4.75 14.65
N LEU A 279 2.07 6.06 14.57
CA LEU A 279 0.81 6.62 15.04
C LEU A 279 -0.38 6.16 14.18
N GLU A 280 -0.18 6.00 12.87
CA GLU A 280 -1.20 5.51 11.93
C GLU A 280 -1.32 3.97 11.94
N MET A 281 -0.26 3.22 12.29
CA MET A 281 -0.33 1.77 12.51
C MET A 281 -0.94 1.39 13.87
N MET A 282 -1.10 2.34 14.79
CA MET A 282 -1.63 2.12 16.15
C MET A 282 -3.11 2.47 16.33
N CYS A 283 -3.81 2.90 15.28
CA CYS A 283 -5.26 3.15 15.26
C CYS A 283 -6.02 2.08 14.48
#